data_AF-A0A3M1RFF6-F1
#
_entry.id   AF-A0A3M1RFF6-F1
#
_cell.length_a   1.000
_cell.length_b   1.000
_cell.length_c   1.000
_cell.angle_alpha   90.00
_cell.angle_beta   90.00
_cell.angle_gamma   90.00
#
_symmetry.space_group_name_H-M   'P 1'
#
loop_
_entity.id
_entity.type
_entity.pdbx_description
1 polymer ?
#
loop_
_entity_poly.entity_id
_entity_poly.type
_entity_poly.pdbx_seq_one_letter_code
_entity_poly.pdbx_strand_id
1 'polypeptide(L)'
;MLPEGQIVTARLRGIDDQGRFRFEAGTQTLLLGTDQFIRFGSVPVVSRGPVVVLRSGGMVCGDVVHADDSTVVVLSDLFGVQRLDRDGVAGILFALPGDVGRLDRELDRCGLLPGVKTETDHDIVWLANGDEIQGRIRGATDRRLQIETELGEIEPARNQLQGVRFADGRSSGAEPVCAVGFRDGSVLPAVRVAAGKEEEIVLQDTRGRMWQASTSRVRFVQAFSDRWVYLSDSQVEYRHVPFFSVVLPDRKDRNVAEGRLRAGGTTYWKGIGVYSASRLSCR
;
A
#
# COMPACT_ATOMS: atom_id res chain seq x y z
N MET A 1 30.60 3.47 -4.11
CA MET A 1 29.73 2.52 -3.39
C MET A 1 29.57 3.05 -1.98
N LEU A 2 28.35 3.14 -1.43
CA LEU A 2 28.17 3.56 -0.04
C LEU A 2 28.67 2.45 0.89
N PRO A 3 29.41 2.78 1.98
CA PRO A 3 29.66 1.84 3.07
C PRO A 3 28.38 1.22 3.59
N GLU A 4 28.42 -0.06 3.95
CA GLU A 4 27.27 -0.80 4.45
C GLU A 4 26.72 -0.16 5.74
N GLY A 5 25.39 0.01 5.81
CA GLY A 5 24.71 0.59 6.97
C GLY A 5 24.78 2.11 7.12
N GLN A 6 25.38 2.85 6.17
CA GLN A 6 25.43 4.31 6.25
C GLN A 6 24.08 4.97 5.92
N ILE A 7 23.65 5.90 6.79
CA ILE A 7 22.54 6.81 6.50
C ILE A 7 23.09 8.07 5.84
N VAL A 8 22.59 8.38 4.64
CA VAL A 8 23.00 9.56 3.88
C VAL A 8 21.78 10.45 3.65
N THR A 9 21.93 11.75 3.91
CA THR A 9 20.93 12.73 3.53
C THR A 9 21.06 13.01 2.04
N ALA A 10 20.00 12.71 1.28
CA ALA A 10 20.00 12.89 -0.15
C ALA A 10 18.62 13.32 -0.67
N ARG A 11 18.59 13.87 -1.89
CA ARG A 11 17.38 14.23 -2.63
C ARG A 11 17.29 13.40 -3.90
N LEU A 12 16.17 12.71 -4.12
CA LEU A 12 15.91 12.03 -5.38
C LEU A 12 15.71 13.06 -6.51
N ARG A 13 16.46 12.90 -7.60
CA ARG A 13 16.41 13.78 -8.78
C ARG A 13 15.83 13.12 -10.02
N GLY A 14 15.99 11.82 -10.15
CA GLY A 14 15.51 11.10 -11.32
C GLY A 14 15.84 9.63 -11.24
N ILE A 15 15.53 8.95 -12.32
CA ILE A 15 15.97 7.59 -12.62
C ILE A 15 16.67 7.64 -13.98
N ASP A 16 17.57 6.71 -14.24
CA ASP A 16 18.20 6.55 -15.56
C ASP A 16 17.54 5.43 -16.39
N ASP A 17 18.00 5.26 -17.62
CA ASP A 17 17.44 4.25 -18.55
C ASP A 17 17.70 2.80 -18.09
N GLN A 18 18.59 2.61 -17.11
CA GLN A 18 18.89 1.32 -16.48
C GLN A 18 18.04 1.08 -15.21
N GLY A 19 17.12 1.99 -14.88
CA GLY A 19 16.28 1.88 -13.68
C GLY A 19 17.02 2.21 -12.37
N ARG A 20 18.19 2.85 -12.44
CA ARG A 20 18.94 3.29 -11.26
C ARG A 20 18.46 4.65 -10.80
N PHE A 21 18.30 4.80 -9.49
CA PHE A 21 17.87 6.03 -8.85
C PHE A 21 19.04 7.00 -8.74
N ARG A 22 18.83 8.22 -9.21
CA ARG A 22 19.77 9.34 -9.12
C ARG A 22 19.45 10.19 -7.90
N PHE A 23 20.33 10.16 -6.91
CA PHE A 23 20.24 10.96 -5.70
C PHE A 23 21.32 12.05 -5.69
N GLU A 24 20.99 13.25 -5.23
CA GLU A 24 21.96 14.28 -4.86
C GLU A 24 22.20 14.26 -3.36
N ALA A 25 23.45 14.03 -2.95
CA ALA A 25 23.90 14.03 -1.57
C ALA A 25 25.02 15.07 -1.40
N GLY A 26 24.66 16.30 -1.04
CA GLY A 26 25.60 17.43 -1.01
C GLY A 26 26.10 17.77 -2.41
N THR A 27 27.42 17.69 -2.63
CA THR A 27 28.06 17.92 -3.94
C THR A 27 28.18 16.66 -4.79
N GLN A 28 27.78 15.50 -4.26
CA GLN A 28 27.91 14.22 -4.95
C GLN A 28 26.57 13.78 -5.54
N THR A 29 26.64 13.21 -6.75
CA THR A 29 25.52 12.49 -7.36
C THR A 29 25.74 11.00 -7.17
N LEU A 30 24.80 10.34 -6.50
CA LEU A 30 24.78 8.89 -6.31
C LEU A 30 23.81 8.29 -7.32
N LEU A 31 24.26 7.23 -8.01
CA LEU A 31 23.43 6.48 -8.94
C LEU A 31 23.34 5.05 -8.44
N LEU A 32 22.18 4.67 -7.90
CA LEU A 32 21.99 3.46 -7.12
C LEU A 32 20.88 2.58 -7.70
N GLY A 33 21.18 1.32 -7.98
CA GLY A 33 20.17 0.28 -8.24
C GLY A 33 19.41 -0.12 -6.97
N THR A 34 18.31 -0.85 -7.12
CA THR A 34 17.54 -1.40 -5.99
C THR A 34 18.33 -2.39 -5.15
N ASP A 35 19.46 -2.89 -5.63
CA ASP A 35 20.43 -3.76 -4.95
C ASP A 35 21.57 -2.98 -4.24
N GLN A 36 21.49 -1.64 -4.22
CA GLN A 36 22.53 -0.76 -3.66
C GLN A 36 22.05 0.16 -2.54
N PHE A 37 20.74 0.19 -2.22
CA PHE A 37 20.19 0.89 -1.06
C PHE A 37 18.92 0.19 -0.55
N ILE A 38 18.64 0.28 0.75
CA ILE A 38 17.46 -0.37 1.35
C ILE A 38 16.21 0.51 1.22
N ARG A 39 16.35 1.81 1.53
CA ARG A 39 15.23 2.74 1.61
C ARG A 39 15.64 4.18 1.33
N PHE A 40 14.75 4.92 0.68
CA PHE A 40 14.76 6.38 0.60
C PHE A 40 13.50 6.97 1.23
N GLY A 41 13.64 8.01 2.04
CA GLY A 41 12.50 8.74 2.64
C GLY A 41 11.61 7.89 3.55
N SER A 42 10.38 8.34 3.79
CA SER A 42 9.42 7.72 4.71
C SER A 42 8.08 7.45 4.02
N VAL A 43 7.40 6.35 4.38
CA VAL A 43 6.09 6.02 3.81
C VAL A 43 5.15 7.22 4.00
N PRO A 44 4.57 7.77 2.92
CA PRO A 44 3.72 8.94 3.01
C PRO A 44 2.41 8.60 3.73
N VAL A 45 1.90 9.57 4.50
CA VAL A 45 0.60 9.45 5.16
C VAL A 45 -0.47 9.85 4.15
N VAL A 46 -1.50 9.01 4.01
CA VAL A 46 -2.70 9.34 3.24
C VAL A 46 -3.37 10.52 3.93
N SER A 47 -3.51 11.62 3.20
CA SER A 47 -4.12 12.86 3.70
C SER A 47 -5.37 13.29 2.93
N ARG A 48 -5.65 12.63 1.82
CA ARG A 48 -6.84 12.85 0.98
C ARG A 48 -7.38 11.53 0.49
N GLY A 49 -8.69 11.38 0.54
CA GLY A 49 -9.42 10.23 0.02
C GLY A 49 -10.33 10.66 -1.12
N PRO A 50 -10.95 9.73 -1.85
CA PRO A 50 -10.92 8.27 -1.65
C PRO A 50 -9.56 7.60 -1.86
N VAL A 51 -9.40 6.38 -1.35
CA VAL A 51 -8.21 5.54 -1.53
C VAL A 51 -8.62 4.21 -2.12
N VAL A 52 -8.03 3.86 -3.26
CA VAL A 52 -8.19 2.54 -3.88
C VAL A 52 -7.04 1.66 -3.44
N VAL A 53 -7.38 0.52 -2.86
CA VAL A 53 -6.42 -0.46 -2.35
C VAL A 53 -6.21 -1.55 -3.40
N LEU A 54 -4.96 -1.80 -3.77
CA LEU A 54 -4.59 -2.77 -4.80
C LEU A 54 -4.28 -4.13 -4.17
N ARG A 55 -4.67 -5.23 -4.84
CA ARG A 55 -4.33 -6.60 -4.40
C ARG A 55 -2.83 -6.89 -4.41
N SER A 56 -2.05 -6.06 -5.09
CA SER A 56 -0.59 -6.12 -5.09
C SER A 56 0.05 -5.62 -3.78
N GLY A 57 -0.75 -5.13 -2.82
CA GLY A 57 -0.26 -4.57 -1.56
C GLY A 57 0.05 -3.07 -1.65
N GLY A 58 -0.49 -2.38 -2.66
CA GLY A 58 -0.35 -0.94 -2.85
C GLY A 58 -1.65 -0.17 -2.63
N MET A 59 -1.60 1.15 -2.78
CA MET A 59 -2.76 2.01 -2.77
C MET A 59 -2.59 3.24 -3.67
N VAL A 60 -3.71 3.73 -4.20
CA VAL A 60 -3.80 4.90 -5.06
C VAL A 60 -4.82 5.87 -4.49
N CYS A 61 -4.41 7.11 -4.28
CA CYS A 61 -5.30 8.18 -3.85
C CYS A 61 -5.95 8.84 -5.07
N GLY A 62 -7.27 9.01 -5.03
CA GLY A 62 -8.04 9.64 -6.09
C GLY A 62 -9.54 9.38 -6.02
N ASP A 63 -10.30 10.19 -6.74
CA ASP A 63 -11.75 10.08 -6.79
C ASP A 63 -12.18 8.89 -7.62
N VAL A 64 -12.96 7.99 -7.02
CA VAL A 64 -13.60 6.90 -7.76
C VAL A 64 -14.81 7.45 -8.50
N VAL A 65 -14.65 7.61 -9.82
CA VAL A 65 -15.65 8.16 -10.74
C VAL A 65 -16.68 7.10 -11.12
N HIS A 66 -16.20 5.89 -11.36
CA HIS A 66 -17.01 4.76 -11.82
C HIS A 66 -16.41 3.45 -11.32
N ALA A 67 -17.24 2.50 -10.92
CA ALA A 67 -16.87 1.10 -10.78
C ALA A 67 -17.99 0.22 -11.33
N ASP A 68 -17.65 -0.92 -11.90
CA ASP A 68 -18.60 -1.96 -12.33
C ASP A 68 -18.00 -3.35 -12.07
N ASP A 69 -18.65 -4.39 -12.59
CA ASP A 69 -18.21 -5.79 -12.45
C ASP A 69 -16.81 -6.08 -13.03
N SER A 70 -16.26 -5.19 -13.85
CA SER A 70 -14.99 -5.39 -14.56
C SER A 70 -13.93 -4.34 -14.24
N THR A 71 -14.33 -3.10 -13.98
CA THR A 71 -13.43 -1.93 -14.01
C THR A 71 -13.69 -1.00 -12.82
N VAL A 72 -12.62 -0.42 -12.29
CA VAL A 72 -12.65 0.71 -11.35
C VAL A 72 -11.92 1.89 -11.98
N VAL A 73 -12.61 3.00 -12.18
CA VAL A 73 -12.07 4.23 -12.76
C VAL A 73 -11.79 5.25 -11.66
N VAL A 74 -10.52 5.62 -11.54
CA VAL A 74 -10.00 6.55 -10.54
C VAL A 74 -9.45 7.79 -11.22
N LEU A 75 -9.85 8.97 -10.76
CA LEU A 75 -9.24 10.24 -11.12
C LEU A 75 -8.22 10.62 -10.04
N SER A 76 -6.93 10.48 -10.35
CA SER A 76 -5.83 10.81 -9.45
C SER A 76 -5.15 12.11 -9.86
N ASP A 77 -4.85 12.98 -8.88
CA ASP A 77 -4.05 14.19 -9.08
C ASP A 77 -2.63 13.90 -9.58
N LEU A 78 -2.10 12.70 -9.29
CA LEU A 78 -0.75 12.32 -9.69
C LEU A 78 -0.71 11.55 -11.01
N PHE A 79 -1.67 10.66 -11.22
CA PHE A 79 -1.65 9.71 -12.33
C PHE A 79 -2.71 10.01 -13.40
N GLY A 80 -3.52 11.05 -13.24
CA GLY A 80 -4.66 11.31 -14.12
C GLY A 80 -5.74 10.24 -14.00
N VAL A 81 -6.41 9.93 -15.12
CA VAL A 81 -7.46 8.92 -15.17
C VAL A 81 -6.85 7.52 -15.27
N GLN A 82 -7.16 6.68 -14.29
CA GLN A 82 -6.70 5.31 -14.19
C GLN A 82 -7.88 4.34 -14.27
N ARG A 83 -7.87 3.45 -15.26
CA ARG A 83 -8.90 2.40 -15.43
C ARG A 83 -8.34 1.06 -14.94
N LEU A 84 -8.61 0.70 -13.71
CA LEU A 84 -8.09 -0.50 -13.05
C LEU A 84 -9.02 -1.69 -13.29
N ASP A 85 -8.47 -2.88 -13.53
CA ASP A 85 -9.29 -4.10 -13.54
C ASP A 85 -9.80 -4.35 -12.11
N ARG A 86 -11.09 -4.68 -11.96
CA ARG A 86 -11.69 -4.95 -10.64
C ARG A 86 -10.93 -6.05 -9.89
N ASP A 87 -10.48 -7.08 -10.60
CA ASP A 87 -9.65 -8.16 -10.05
C ASP A 87 -8.31 -7.68 -9.46
N GLY A 88 -7.80 -6.52 -9.89
CA GLY A 88 -6.60 -5.91 -9.35
C GLY A 88 -6.85 -5.04 -8.11
N VAL A 89 -8.12 -4.76 -7.77
CA VAL A 89 -8.54 -3.91 -6.66
C VAL A 89 -9.03 -4.78 -5.51
N ALA A 90 -8.46 -4.58 -4.32
CA ALA A 90 -8.88 -5.27 -3.10
C ALA A 90 -10.09 -4.58 -2.48
N GLY A 91 -10.13 -3.25 -2.51
CA GLY A 91 -11.18 -2.47 -1.90
C GLY A 91 -11.00 -0.97 -2.13
N ILE A 92 -11.95 -0.19 -1.61
CA ILE A 92 -11.95 1.27 -1.72
C ILE A 92 -12.35 1.85 -0.37
N LEU A 93 -11.53 2.73 0.17
CA LEU A 93 -11.87 3.56 1.32
C LEU A 93 -12.43 4.89 0.84
N PHE A 94 -13.72 5.14 1.08
CA PHE A 94 -14.40 6.34 0.57
C PHE A 94 -14.26 7.54 1.50
N ALA A 95 -14.31 7.32 2.81
CA ALA A 95 -14.18 8.37 3.82
C ALA A 95 -12.92 8.15 4.65
N LEU A 96 -12.03 9.13 4.74
CA LEU A 96 -10.84 9.02 5.60
C LEU A 96 -11.21 9.29 7.07
N PRO A 97 -10.92 8.35 7.98
CA PRO A 97 -11.03 8.63 9.41
C PRO A 97 -9.99 9.68 9.84
N GLY A 98 -10.36 10.56 10.79
CA GLY A 98 -9.44 11.57 11.34
C GLY A 98 -8.37 11.00 12.28
N ASP A 99 -8.59 9.81 12.83
CA ASP A 99 -7.59 9.08 13.64
C ASP A 99 -6.77 8.15 12.75
N VAL A 100 -5.44 8.24 12.86
CA VAL A 100 -4.48 7.43 12.11
C VAL A 100 -4.62 5.94 12.43
N GLY A 101 -4.91 5.58 13.68
CA GLY A 101 -5.13 4.18 14.07
C GLY A 101 -6.39 3.60 13.43
N ARG A 102 -7.47 4.37 13.40
CA ARG A 102 -8.69 4.02 12.66
C ARG A 102 -8.46 3.96 11.15
N LEU A 103 -7.75 4.92 10.56
CA LEU A 103 -7.42 4.92 9.13
C LEU A 103 -6.73 3.63 8.71
N ASP A 104 -5.72 3.19 9.46
CA ASP A 104 -5.02 1.94 9.17
C ASP A 104 -5.96 0.73 9.19
N ARG A 105 -6.80 0.63 10.22
CA ARG A 105 -7.79 -0.46 10.33
C ARG A 105 -8.76 -0.46 9.16
N GLU A 106 -9.24 0.70 8.71
CA GLU A 106 -10.15 0.75 7.55
C GLU A 106 -9.43 0.41 6.23
N LEU A 107 -8.17 0.82 6.05
CA LEU A 107 -7.36 0.41 4.90
C LEU A 107 -7.10 -1.11 4.90
N ASP A 108 -6.89 -1.69 6.08
CA ASP A 108 -6.70 -3.13 6.24
C ASP A 108 -7.98 -3.90 5.97
N ARG A 109 -9.13 -3.39 6.41
CA ARG A 109 -10.45 -3.91 6.03
C ARG A 109 -10.64 -3.86 4.52
N CYS A 110 -10.14 -2.84 3.83
CA CYS A 110 -10.15 -2.77 2.36
C CYS A 110 -9.10 -3.70 1.69
N GLY A 111 -8.31 -4.46 2.46
CA GLY A 111 -7.39 -5.46 1.94
C GLY A 111 -5.96 -4.98 1.65
N LEU A 112 -5.51 -3.88 2.29
CA LEU A 112 -4.18 -3.30 1.99
C LEU A 112 -3.03 -4.25 2.31
N LEU A 113 -3.19 -5.07 3.34
CA LEU A 113 -2.14 -5.93 3.83
C LEU A 113 -2.72 -7.32 4.15
N PRO A 114 -1.98 -8.39 3.85
CA PRO A 114 -2.41 -9.78 3.99
C PRO A 114 -2.39 -10.21 5.46
N GLY A 115 -3.24 -9.61 6.30
CA GLY A 115 -3.41 -9.97 7.72
C GLY A 115 -4.70 -10.73 7.99
N VAL A 116 -5.68 -10.62 7.09
CA VAL A 116 -6.99 -11.26 7.22
C VAL A 116 -7.26 -12.03 5.93
N LYS A 117 -6.80 -13.29 5.88
CA LYS A 117 -7.31 -14.26 4.89
C LYS A 117 -8.79 -14.47 5.20
N THR A 118 -9.61 -13.58 4.68
CA THR A 118 -11.06 -13.73 4.65
C THR A 118 -11.36 -14.05 3.21
N GLU A 119 -11.20 -15.34 2.87
CA GLU A 119 -11.72 -15.89 1.62
C GLU A 119 -13.21 -15.62 1.62
N THR A 120 -13.61 -14.49 1.04
CA THR A 120 -15.00 -14.11 0.88
C THR A 120 -15.35 -14.19 -0.59
N ASP A 121 -16.38 -14.97 -0.87
CA ASP A 121 -17.02 -15.11 -2.19
C ASP A 121 -17.98 -13.95 -2.51
N HIS A 122 -18.18 -13.05 -1.55
CA HIS A 122 -19.01 -11.85 -1.66
C HIS A 122 -18.20 -10.58 -1.37
N ASP A 123 -18.70 -9.47 -1.92
CA ASP A 123 -18.23 -8.13 -1.60
C ASP A 123 -18.82 -7.70 -0.25
N ILE A 124 -18.09 -6.82 0.45
CA ILE A 124 -18.52 -6.24 1.71
C ILE A 124 -18.52 -4.72 1.58
N VAL A 125 -19.61 -4.10 2.02
CA VAL A 125 -19.79 -2.65 2.09
C VAL A 125 -19.92 -2.24 3.54
N TRP A 126 -19.12 -1.27 3.95
CA TRP A 126 -19.22 -0.66 5.26
C TRP A 126 -19.84 0.72 5.15
N LEU A 127 -20.87 0.95 5.94
CA LEU A 127 -21.53 2.24 6.04
C LEU A 127 -20.90 3.11 7.13
N ALA A 128 -21.07 4.42 7.02
CA ALA A 128 -20.53 5.41 7.96
C ALA A 128 -21.10 5.27 9.37
N ASN A 129 -22.30 4.69 9.51
CA ASN A 129 -22.92 4.38 10.80
C ASN A 129 -22.37 3.10 11.46
N GLY A 130 -21.49 2.36 10.77
CA GLY A 130 -20.89 1.12 11.27
C GLY A 130 -21.54 -0.16 10.76
N ASP A 131 -22.65 -0.06 10.03
CA ASP A 131 -23.33 -1.23 9.46
C ASP A 131 -22.50 -1.88 8.35
N GLU A 132 -22.73 -3.18 8.16
CA GLU A 132 -22.13 -3.99 7.12
C GLU A 132 -23.20 -4.56 6.20
N ILE A 133 -23.00 -4.43 4.89
CA ILE A 133 -23.83 -5.07 3.86
C ILE A 133 -22.96 -6.04 3.08
N GLN A 134 -23.44 -7.27 2.95
CA GLN A 134 -22.80 -8.32 2.14
C GLN A 134 -23.60 -8.53 0.86
N GLY A 135 -22.91 -8.73 -0.26
CA GLY A 135 -23.55 -8.92 -1.56
C GLY A 135 -22.58 -8.80 -2.71
N ARG A 136 -23.09 -8.51 -3.91
CA ARG A 136 -22.29 -8.25 -5.10
C ARG A 136 -22.47 -6.80 -5.53
N ILE A 137 -21.38 -6.02 -5.51
CA ILE A 137 -21.36 -4.66 -6.02
C ILE A 137 -21.48 -4.72 -7.55
N ARG A 138 -22.58 -4.20 -8.09
CA ARG A 138 -22.85 -4.12 -9.54
C ARG A 138 -22.31 -2.85 -10.17
N GLY A 139 -22.24 -1.78 -9.39
CA GLY A 139 -21.64 -0.55 -9.83
C GLY A 139 -21.43 0.47 -8.72
N ALA A 140 -20.55 1.42 -8.96
CA ALA A 140 -20.35 2.59 -8.11
C ALA A 140 -20.20 3.84 -8.97
N THR A 141 -20.73 4.95 -8.51
CA THR A 141 -20.55 6.27 -9.11
C THR A 141 -20.02 7.24 -8.06
N ASP A 142 -19.85 8.50 -8.44
CA ASP A 142 -19.60 9.61 -7.51
C ASP A 142 -20.75 9.85 -6.52
N ARG A 143 -21.96 9.33 -6.81
CA ARG A 143 -23.18 9.59 -6.01
C ARG A 143 -23.69 8.41 -5.20
N ARG A 144 -23.58 7.19 -5.72
CA ARG A 144 -24.16 5.99 -5.10
C ARG A 144 -23.38 4.72 -5.43
N LEU A 145 -23.55 3.71 -4.60
CA LEU A 145 -23.12 2.34 -4.83
C LEU A 145 -24.36 1.49 -5.10
N GLN A 146 -24.29 0.55 -6.04
CA GLN A 146 -25.31 -0.45 -6.32
C GLN A 146 -24.79 -1.81 -5.84
N ILE A 147 -25.51 -2.42 -4.91
CA ILE A 147 -25.18 -3.74 -4.37
C ILE A 147 -26.41 -4.65 -4.43
N GLU A 148 -26.22 -5.83 -5.01
CA GLU A 148 -27.21 -6.90 -5.03
C GLU A 148 -26.99 -7.80 -3.81
N THR A 149 -27.99 -7.88 -2.93
CA THR A 149 -27.98 -8.72 -1.73
C THR A 149 -29.00 -9.85 -1.89
N GLU A 150 -29.01 -10.81 -0.97
CA GLU A 150 -30.03 -11.87 -0.95
C GLU A 150 -31.46 -11.32 -0.78
N LEU A 151 -31.59 -10.14 -0.18
CA LEU A 151 -32.88 -9.47 0.06
C LEU A 151 -33.28 -8.52 -1.09
N GLY A 152 -32.44 -8.38 -2.12
CA GLY A 152 -32.65 -7.49 -3.25
C GLY A 152 -31.56 -6.43 -3.40
N GLU A 153 -31.80 -5.51 -4.33
CA GLU A 153 -30.87 -4.42 -4.64
C GLU A 153 -30.98 -3.29 -3.61
N ILE A 154 -29.82 -2.82 -3.15
CA ILE A 154 -29.69 -1.67 -2.25
C ILE A 154 -28.79 -0.65 -2.93
N GLU A 155 -29.15 0.64 -2.81
CA GLU A 155 -28.38 1.74 -3.38
C GLU A 155 -27.93 2.77 -2.32
N PRO A 156 -26.93 2.46 -1.47
CA PRO A 156 -26.45 3.44 -0.50
C PRO A 156 -25.87 4.68 -1.18
N ALA A 157 -26.17 5.86 -0.62
CA ALA A 157 -25.62 7.12 -1.10
C ALA A 157 -24.12 7.21 -0.75
N ARG A 158 -23.33 7.91 -1.58
CA ARG A 158 -21.86 7.99 -1.42
C ARG A 158 -21.44 8.52 -0.05
N ASN A 159 -22.17 9.48 0.51
CA ASN A 159 -21.89 10.04 1.83
C ASN A 159 -22.20 9.09 3.00
N GLN A 160 -22.90 7.98 2.74
CA GLN A 160 -23.15 6.92 3.71
C GLN A 160 -22.07 5.84 3.66
N LEU A 161 -21.17 5.85 2.67
CA LEU A 161 -20.16 4.81 2.50
C LEU A 161 -18.89 5.14 3.29
N GLN A 162 -18.47 4.22 4.15
CA GLN A 162 -17.16 4.25 4.77
C GLN A 162 -16.12 3.62 3.83
N GLY A 163 -16.39 2.42 3.32
CA GLY A 163 -15.51 1.72 2.40
C GLY A 163 -16.13 0.43 1.87
N VAL A 164 -15.42 -0.21 0.95
CA VAL A 164 -15.80 -1.51 0.39
C VAL A 164 -14.59 -2.42 0.29
N ARG A 165 -14.83 -3.72 0.40
CA ARG A 165 -13.90 -4.77 0.03
C ARG A 165 -14.55 -5.63 -1.05
N PHE A 166 -13.82 -5.86 -2.13
CA PHE A 166 -14.27 -6.76 -3.17
C PHE A 166 -13.96 -8.21 -2.79
N ALA A 167 -14.85 -9.12 -3.17
CA ALA A 167 -14.67 -10.56 -3.07
C ALA A 167 -13.29 -10.98 -3.60
N ASP A 168 -12.72 -12.06 -3.07
CA ASP A 168 -11.35 -12.41 -3.39
C ASP A 168 -11.12 -12.64 -4.89
N GLY A 169 -10.10 -11.95 -5.40
CA GLY A 169 -9.67 -12.00 -6.79
C GLY A 169 -8.29 -12.63 -6.92
N ARG A 170 -7.87 -12.94 -8.15
CA ARG A 170 -6.56 -13.57 -8.40
C ARG A 170 -5.41 -12.64 -8.02
N SER A 171 -4.68 -12.99 -6.98
CA SER A 171 -3.39 -12.40 -6.61
C SER A 171 -2.24 -13.06 -7.38
N SER A 172 -2.30 -13.07 -8.72
CA SER A 172 -1.16 -13.50 -9.54
C SER A 172 -0.48 -12.27 -10.11
N GLY A 173 0.73 -11.99 -9.65
CA GLY A 173 1.59 -10.92 -10.18
C GLY A 173 3.05 -11.27 -9.94
N ALA A 174 3.94 -10.63 -10.68
CA ALA A 174 5.38 -10.76 -10.44
C ALA A 174 5.77 -10.13 -9.11
N GLU A 175 6.84 -10.62 -8.48
CA GLU A 175 7.35 -10.06 -7.23
C GLU A 175 7.90 -8.64 -7.46
N PRO A 176 7.51 -7.65 -6.64
CA PRO A 176 7.99 -6.29 -6.80
C PRO A 176 9.49 -6.19 -6.48
N VAL A 177 10.21 -5.39 -7.25
CA VAL A 177 11.62 -5.03 -6.99
C VAL A 177 11.73 -3.77 -6.11
N CYS A 178 10.65 -3.01 -6.00
CA CYS A 178 10.56 -1.91 -5.04
C CYS A 178 9.10 -1.54 -4.74
N ALA A 179 8.88 -0.73 -3.71
CA ALA A 179 7.63 0.00 -3.50
C ALA A 179 7.94 1.50 -3.51
N VAL A 180 7.19 2.28 -4.29
CA VAL A 180 7.40 3.72 -4.45
C VAL A 180 6.20 4.47 -3.87
N GLY A 181 6.47 5.36 -2.91
CA GLY A 181 5.46 6.19 -2.28
C GLY A 181 5.54 7.65 -2.71
N PHE A 182 4.37 8.26 -2.90
CA PHE A 182 4.20 9.60 -3.42
C PHE A 182 3.58 10.56 -2.40
N ARG A 183 3.73 11.86 -2.64
CA ARG A 183 3.31 12.92 -1.71
C ARG A 183 1.83 12.93 -1.33
N ASP A 184 0.95 12.32 -2.13
CA ASP A 184 -0.50 12.25 -1.90
C ASP A 184 -0.89 11.13 -0.94
N GLY A 185 0.05 10.22 -0.63
CA GLY A 185 -0.20 9.02 0.15
C GLY A 185 -0.24 7.74 -0.68
N SER A 186 -0.23 7.83 -2.02
CA SER A 186 -0.19 6.66 -2.90
C SER A 186 1.12 5.89 -2.69
N VAL A 187 1.04 4.55 -2.70
CA VAL A 187 2.20 3.66 -2.66
C VAL A 187 2.00 2.53 -3.66
N LEU A 188 2.95 2.38 -4.59
CA LEU A 188 2.87 1.42 -5.69
C LEU A 188 4.04 0.43 -5.61
N PRO A 189 3.77 -0.85 -5.33
CA PRO A 189 4.70 -1.94 -5.59
C PRO A 189 4.98 -2.04 -7.10
N ALA A 190 6.24 -2.04 -7.48
CA ALA A 190 6.68 -2.02 -8.87
C ALA A 190 7.68 -3.13 -9.14
N VAL A 191 7.52 -3.79 -10.29
CA VAL A 191 8.43 -4.82 -10.81
C VAL A 191 9.49 -4.21 -11.72
N ARG A 192 9.24 -2.99 -12.22
CA ARG A 192 10.19 -2.22 -13.01
C ARG A 192 10.04 -0.74 -12.72
N VAL A 193 11.17 -0.05 -12.72
CA VAL A 193 11.27 1.40 -12.63
C VAL A 193 12.13 1.90 -13.78
N ALA A 194 11.72 2.97 -14.43
CA ALA A 194 12.44 3.59 -15.54
C ALA A 194 12.28 5.11 -15.52
N ALA A 195 13.18 5.78 -16.23
CA ALA A 195 13.03 7.20 -16.54
C ALA A 195 11.85 7.42 -17.50
N GLY A 196 11.04 8.43 -17.22
CA GLY A 196 10.07 8.98 -18.18
C GLY A 196 10.64 10.16 -18.96
N LYS A 197 9.76 11.01 -19.50
CA LYS A 197 10.16 12.30 -20.09
C LYS A 197 10.43 13.29 -18.95
N GLU A 198 11.29 14.28 -19.17
CA GLU A 198 11.38 15.48 -18.31
C GLU A 198 11.22 15.26 -16.78
N GLU A 199 12.20 14.61 -16.14
CA GLU A 199 12.22 14.30 -14.69
C GLU A 199 11.05 13.42 -14.19
N GLU A 200 10.45 12.61 -15.04
CA GLU A 200 9.44 11.64 -14.64
C GLU A 200 10.00 10.28 -14.22
N ILE A 201 9.24 9.61 -13.38
CA ILE A 201 9.39 8.21 -13.03
C ILE A 201 8.26 7.43 -13.70
N VAL A 202 8.62 6.32 -14.32
CA VAL A 202 7.70 5.35 -14.90
C VAL A 202 7.83 4.04 -14.12
N LEU A 203 6.71 3.57 -13.56
CA LEU A 203 6.63 2.31 -12.82
C LEU A 203 5.81 1.31 -13.61
N GLN A 204 6.24 0.05 -13.63
CA GLN A 204 5.40 -1.07 -14.00
C GLN A 204 5.00 -1.81 -12.72
N ASP A 205 3.70 -1.96 -12.47
CA ASP A 205 3.22 -2.73 -11.32
C ASP A 205 3.29 -4.24 -11.55
N THR A 206 2.91 -5.01 -10.52
CA THR A 206 2.95 -6.48 -10.54
C THR A 206 2.00 -7.13 -11.55
N ARG A 207 1.07 -6.37 -12.13
CA ARG A 207 0.13 -6.80 -13.18
C ARG A 207 0.47 -6.21 -14.54
N GLY A 208 1.61 -5.55 -14.67
CA GLY A 208 2.11 -5.02 -15.93
C GLY A 208 1.60 -3.62 -16.30
N ARG A 209 0.81 -2.97 -15.44
CA ARG A 209 0.30 -1.61 -15.70
C ARG A 209 1.37 -0.57 -15.48
N MET A 210 1.36 0.44 -16.34
CA MET A 210 2.29 1.56 -16.30
C MET A 210 1.71 2.72 -15.50
N TRP A 211 2.51 3.26 -14.59
CA TRP A 211 2.21 4.44 -13.80
C TRP A 211 3.29 5.49 -14.05
N GLN A 212 2.90 6.75 -14.22
CA GLN A 212 3.82 7.83 -14.54
C GLN A 212 3.55 9.01 -13.62
N ALA A 213 4.61 9.57 -13.04
CA ALA A 213 4.52 10.79 -12.25
C ALA A 213 5.85 11.56 -12.29
N SER A 214 5.82 12.83 -11.92
CA SER A 214 7.07 13.58 -11.73
C SER A 214 7.87 13.00 -10.55
N THR A 215 9.19 12.83 -10.72
CA THR A 215 10.11 12.38 -9.67
C THR A 215 10.04 13.27 -8.43
N SER A 216 9.75 14.56 -8.60
CA SER A 216 9.57 15.52 -7.50
C SER A 216 8.43 15.16 -6.53
N ARG A 217 7.51 14.29 -6.95
CA ARG A 217 6.38 13.80 -6.16
C ARG A 217 6.74 12.58 -5.30
N VAL A 218 7.84 11.90 -5.58
CA VAL A 218 8.30 10.71 -4.85
C VAL A 218 8.82 11.11 -3.47
N ARG A 219 8.33 10.44 -2.43
CA ARG A 219 8.70 10.66 -1.03
C ARG A 219 9.29 9.43 -0.37
N PHE A 220 9.11 8.27 -0.99
CA PHE A 220 9.49 7.00 -0.43
C PHE A 220 9.88 6.03 -1.53
N VAL A 221 10.96 5.28 -1.30
CA VAL A 221 11.29 4.08 -2.07
C VAL A 221 11.75 3.01 -1.08
N GLN A 222 11.09 1.84 -1.07
CA GLN A 222 11.59 0.63 -0.44
C GLN A 222 12.14 -0.26 -1.52
N ALA A 223 13.41 -0.66 -1.45
CA ALA A 223 13.98 -1.56 -2.43
C ALA A 223 13.89 -3.02 -1.95
N PHE A 224 13.56 -3.92 -2.88
CA PHE A 224 13.57 -5.36 -2.67
C PHE A 224 14.66 -5.95 -3.57
N SER A 225 15.48 -6.82 -2.98
CA SER A 225 16.69 -7.35 -3.61
C SER A 225 17.04 -8.66 -2.92
N ASP A 226 17.73 -9.56 -3.61
CA ASP A 226 18.27 -10.80 -3.06
C ASP A 226 19.51 -10.55 -2.16
N ARG A 227 20.17 -9.40 -2.33
CA ARG A 227 21.35 -9.00 -1.54
C ARG A 227 21.08 -8.78 -0.05
N TRP A 228 19.85 -8.45 0.33
CA TRP A 228 19.43 -8.35 1.74
C TRP A 228 18.02 -8.87 1.89
N VAL A 229 17.75 -9.50 3.03
CA VAL A 229 16.42 -10.04 3.30
C VAL A 229 15.83 -9.31 4.48
N TYR A 230 14.58 -8.83 4.33
CA TYR A 230 13.86 -8.29 5.46
C TYR A 230 13.48 -9.42 6.42
N LEU A 231 13.74 -9.24 7.70
CA LEU A 231 13.39 -10.26 8.71
C LEU A 231 11.89 -10.59 8.70
N SER A 232 11.03 -9.64 8.34
CA SER A 232 9.59 -9.89 8.20
C SER A 232 9.23 -10.83 7.04
N ASP A 233 10.07 -10.90 6.01
CA ASP A 233 9.92 -11.87 4.89
C ASP A 233 10.54 -13.23 5.20
N SER A 234 11.41 -13.30 6.21
CA SER A 234 12.06 -14.55 6.63
C SER A 234 11.21 -15.35 7.62
N GLN A 235 11.55 -16.63 7.76
CA GLN A 235 11.10 -17.43 8.90
C GLN A 235 11.88 -17.00 10.14
N VAL A 236 11.18 -16.48 11.14
CA VAL A 236 11.74 -16.06 12.42
C VAL A 236 11.14 -16.91 13.53
N GLU A 237 11.96 -17.35 14.47
CA GLU A 237 11.49 -17.98 15.70
C GLU A 237 11.20 -16.88 16.71
N TYR A 238 9.95 -16.81 17.16
CA TYR A 238 9.50 -15.82 18.13
C TYR A 238 9.20 -16.47 19.48
N ARG A 239 9.76 -15.89 20.54
CA ARG A 239 9.48 -16.27 21.93
C ARG A 239 9.18 -15.04 22.76
N HIS A 240 7.95 -14.95 23.26
CA HIS A 240 7.56 -13.93 24.24
C HIS A 240 7.69 -14.52 25.66
N VAL A 241 8.29 -13.77 26.57
CA VAL A 241 8.33 -14.09 28.00
C VAL A 241 7.47 -13.06 28.73
N PRO A 242 6.13 -13.23 28.71
CA PRO A 242 5.23 -12.25 29.28
C PRO A 242 5.32 -12.25 30.82
N PHE A 243 5.00 -11.11 31.42
CA PHE A 243 4.79 -11.01 32.87
C PHE A 243 3.45 -11.66 33.30
N PHE A 244 2.47 -11.66 32.40
CA PHE A 244 1.14 -12.28 32.59
C PHE A 244 0.98 -13.51 31.69
N SER A 245 -0.04 -14.34 31.90
CA SER A 245 -0.22 -15.60 31.14
C SER A 245 -0.57 -15.45 29.66
N VAL A 246 -0.59 -14.23 29.11
CA VAL A 246 -0.96 -13.97 27.71
C VAL A 246 0.30 -13.92 26.84
N VAL A 247 0.40 -14.90 25.94
CA VAL A 247 1.41 -14.89 24.87
C VAL A 247 0.86 -14.09 23.70
N LEU A 248 1.51 -12.98 23.37
CA LEU A 248 1.12 -12.10 22.27
C LEU A 248 2.05 -12.37 21.08
N PRO A 249 1.51 -12.58 19.86
CA PRO A 249 2.32 -12.91 18.69
C PRO A 249 3.14 -11.71 18.22
N ASP A 250 4.20 -11.98 17.46
CA ASP A 250 4.84 -10.97 16.63
C ASP A 250 3.92 -10.57 15.46
N ARG A 251 4.19 -9.39 14.90
CA ARG A 251 3.41 -8.81 13.80
C ARG A 251 4.34 -8.39 12.67
N LYS A 252 4.35 -9.15 11.58
CA LYS A 252 5.14 -8.86 10.37
C LYS A 252 4.57 -7.64 9.64
N ASP A 253 5.44 -6.69 9.30
CA ASP A 253 5.16 -5.41 8.64
C ASP A 253 4.12 -4.55 9.36
N ARG A 254 4.02 -4.73 10.68
CA ARG A 254 2.97 -4.18 11.54
C ARG A 254 3.50 -3.78 12.89
N ASN A 255 2.80 -2.86 13.54
CA ASN A 255 3.01 -2.63 14.97
C ASN A 255 2.24 -3.67 15.80
N VAL A 256 2.50 -3.69 17.11
CA VAL A 256 1.88 -4.64 18.05
C VAL A 256 0.36 -4.49 18.19
N ALA A 257 -0.19 -3.32 17.84
CA ALA A 257 -1.61 -3.01 17.80
C ALA A 257 -2.22 -3.20 16.39
N GLU A 258 -1.56 -3.98 15.53
CA GLU A 258 -2.01 -4.38 14.19
C GLU A 258 -2.10 -3.26 13.14
N GLY A 259 -1.86 -2.00 13.52
CA GLY A 259 -1.71 -0.90 12.57
C GLY A 259 -0.39 -0.97 11.79
N ARG A 260 -0.22 -0.05 10.83
CA ARG A 260 1.05 0.08 10.09
C ARG A 260 2.21 0.33 11.04
N LEU A 261 3.38 -0.21 10.70
CA LEU A 261 4.58 -0.11 11.50
C LEU A 261 5.02 1.35 11.64
N ARG A 262 5.01 1.87 12.88
CA ARG A 262 5.41 3.25 13.19
C ARG A 262 6.33 3.29 14.40
N ALA A 263 7.39 4.08 14.30
CA ALA A 263 8.30 4.37 15.40
C ALA A 263 8.83 5.79 15.24
N GLY A 264 8.86 6.56 16.34
CA GLY A 264 9.40 7.93 16.33
C GLY A 264 8.75 8.86 15.30
N GLY A 265 7.43 8.73 15.07
CA GLY A 265 6.70 9.52 14.07
C GLY A 265 6.92 9.11 12.61
N THR A 266 7.75 8.09 12.35
CA THR A 266 8.01 7.58 10.99
C THR A 266 7.21 6.30 10.74
N THR A 267 6.62 6.19 9.55
CA THR A 267 6.00 4.95 9.07
C THR A 267 6.99 4.13 8.22
N TYR A 268 7.03 2.83 8.48
CA TYR A 268 7.90 1.86 7.83
C TYR A 268 7.05 0.85 7.04
N TRP A 269 7.56 0.44 5.88
CA TRP A 269 6.90 -0.56 5.04
C TRP A 269 7.23 -1.98 5.46
N LYS A 270 8.47 -2.21 5.92
CA LYS A 270 8.96 -3.51 6.37
C LYS A 270 9.44 -3.46 7.82
N GLY A 271 9.19 -4.55 8.55
CA GLY A 271 9.75 -4.77 9.88
C GLY A 271 8.89 -5.69 10.74
N ILE A 272 9.22 -5.86 12.01
CA ILE A 272 8.49 -6.76 12.92
C ILE A 272 8.10 -5.98 14.18
N GLY A 273 6.80 -5.92 14.46
CA GLY A 273 6.27 -5.45 15.74
C GLY A 273 6.34 -6.56 16.76
N VAL A 274 7.05 -6.32 17.87
CA VAL A 274 7.14 -7.23 19.01
C VAL A 274 6.83 -6.51 20.31
N TYR A 275 6.29 -7.25 21.26
CA TYR A 275 6.12 -6.77 22.63
C TYR A 275 7.48 -6.75 23.35
N SER A 276 7.57 -5.97 24.42
CA SER A 276 8.71 -6.03 25.34
C SER A 276 8.86 -7.43 25.93
N ALA A 277 10.08 -7.82 26.33
CA ALA A 277 10.38 -9.16 26.81
C ALA A 277 10.14 -10.28 25.76
N SER A 278 10.27 -9.94 24.48
CA SER A 278 10.31 -10.91 23.39
C SER A 278 11.72 -11.11 22.84
N ARG A 279 11.96 -12.30 22.30
CA ARG A 279 13.17 -12.67 21.56
C ARG A 279 12.77 -13.11 20.16
N LEU A 280 13.46 -12.56 19.18
CA LEU A 280 13.46 -13.03 17.79
C LEU A 280 14.79 -13.74 17.52
N SER A 281 14.73 -14.90 16.89
CA SER A 281 15.90 -15.61 16.40
C SER A 281 15.71 -15.93 14.91
N CYS A 282 16.69 -15.57 14.09
CA CYS A 282 16.78 -15.96 12.68
C CYS A 282 17.98 -16.91 12.50
N ARG A 283 17.89 -17.82 11.53
CA ARG A 283 19.00 -18.71 11.15
C ARG A 283 19.69 -18.18 9.92
#